data_AF-A0A125R0B5-F1
#
_entry.id   AF-A0A125R0B5-F1
#
_cell.length_a   1.000
_cell.length_b   1.000
_cell.length_c   1.000
_cell.angle_alpha   90.00
_cell.angle_beta   90.00
_cell.angle_gamma   90.00
#
_symmetry.space_group_name_H-M   'P 1'
#
loop_
_entity.id
_entity.type
_entity.pdbx_description
1 polymer ?
#
loop_
_entity_poly.entity_id
_entity_poly.type
_entity_poly.pdbx_seq_one_letter_code
_entity_poly.pdbx_strand_id
1 'polypeptide(L)'
;MDYLTRLDGSLLEAASDLGSRKLNTFFKVTLPLSKGGIIAGSMLVFIPAVGEYVIPELLGGPNTVMIGKVLWEEFFHNRDWPVASALAMVMLAILIIPIALFHRYQSRELEE
;
A
#
# COMPACT_ATOMS: atom_id res chain seq x y z
N MET A 1 15.98 -5.74 -5.84
CA MET A 1 16.95 -5.09 -6.74
C MET A 1 16.54 -5.17 -8.22
N ASP A 2 15.40 -5.79 -8.56
CA ASP A 2 15.10 -6.25 -9.95
C ASP A 2 14.04 -5.42 -10.70
N TYR A 3 13.52 -4.33 -10.11
CA TYR A 3 12.48 -3.51 -10.76
C TYR A 3 13.04 -2.31 -11.55
N LEU A 4 14.22 -1.79 -11.16
CA LEU A 4 14.87 -0.68 -11.86
C LEU A 4 15.50 -1.10 -13.19
N THR A 5 15.82 -2.38 -13.36
CA THR A 5 16.37 -2.96 -14.59
C THR A 5 15.35 -3.08 -15.73
N ARG A 6 14.06 -2.85 -15.48
CA ARG A 6 13.00 -2.86 -16.51
C ARG A 6 12.69 -1.49 -17.11
N LEU A 7 13.22 -0.40 -16.54
CA LEU A 7 13.15 0.93 -17.14
C LEU A 7 14.24 1.01 -18.21
N ASP A 8 13.86 0.70 -19.45
CA ASP A 8 14.75 0.82 -20.59
C ASP A 8 15.26 2.26 -20.72
N GLY A 9 16.59 2.44 -20.59
CA GLY A 9 17.25 3.73 -20.68
C GLY A 9 16.99 4.45 -22.00
N SER A 10 16.60 3.71 -23.05
CA SER A 10 16.27 4.25 -24.37
C SER A 10 15.09 5.22 -24.34
N LEU A 11 14.11 5.04 -23.43
CA LEU A 11 12.95 5.94 -23.31
C LEU A 11 13.33 7.29 -22.69
N LEU A 12 14.33 7.29 -21.80
CA LEU A 12 14.85 8.49 -21.16
C LEU A 12 15.74 9.26 -22.13
N GLU A 13 16.52 8.54 -22.94
CA GLU A 13 17.36 9.08 -24.00
C GLU A 13 16.50 9.71 -25.12
N ALA A 14 15.45 9.02 -25.59
CA ALA A 14 14.51 9.54 -26.58
C ALA A 14 13.73 10.78 -26.09
N ALA A 15 13.36 10.83 -24.81
CA ALA A 15 12.70 12.01 -24.24
C ALA A 15 13.64 13.22 -24.12
N SER A 16 14.94 12.97 -23.91
CA SER A 16 15.97 14.01 -23.89
C SER A 16 16.28 14.52 -25.30
N ASP A 17 16.29 13.63 -26.30
CA ASP A 17 16.49 13.96 -27.72
C ASP A 17 15.35 14.84 -28.27
N LEU A 18 14.12 14.69 -27.77
CA LEU A 18 12.98 15.54 -28.12
C LEU A 18 12.97 16.93 -27.44
N GLY A 19 13.98 17.28 -26.63
CA GLY A 19 14.07 18.59 -25.97
C GLY A 19 13.08 18.80 -24.81
N SER A 20 12.52 17.72 -24.26
CA SER A 20 11.57 17.79 -23.15
C SER A 20 12.23 18.27 -21.86
N ARG A 21 11.64 19.27 -21.19
CA ARG A 21 12.05 19.71 -19.84
C ARG A 21 11.97 18.54 -18.86
N LYS A 22 12.96 18.41 -17.94
CA LYS A 22 13.07 17.32 -16.95
C LYS A 22 11.78 17.03 -16.17
N LEU A 23 11.02 18.07 -15.79
CA LEU A 23 9.71 17.91 -15.13
C LEU A 23 8.65 17.25 -16.03
N ASN A 24 8.60 17.62 -17.31
CA ASN A 24 7.67 17.03 -18.27
C ASN A 24 8.05 15.56 -18.56
N THR A 25 9.34 15.24 -18.65
CA THR A 25 9.82 13.86 -18.78
C THR A 25 9.47 13.01 -17.56
N PHE A 26 9.59 13.56 -16.35
CA PHE A 26 9.19 12.83 -15.12
C PHE A 26 7.71 12.45 -15.15
N PHE A 27 6.80 13.41 -15.37
CA PHE A 27 5.36 13.13 -15.34
C PHE A 27 4.86 12.28 -16.51
N LYS A 28 5.46 12.41 -17.70
CA LYS A 28 5.00 11.70 -18.91
C LYS A 28 5.69 10.37 -19.17
N VAL A 29 6.89 10.16 -18.65
CA VAL A 29 7.70 8.95 -18.93
C VAL A 29 7.98 8.21 -17.63
N THR A 30 8.69 8.84 -16.69
CA THR A 30 9.14 8.15 -15.46
C THR A 30 7.99 7.71 -14.57
N LEU A 31 6.99 8.58 -14.32
CA LEU A 31 5.86 8.30 -13.45
C LEU A 31 4.97 7.15 -13.97
N PRO A 32 4.50 7.15 -15.23
CA PRO A 32 3.70 6.03 -15.75
C PRO A 32 4.49 4.73 -15.84
N LEU A 33 5.78 4.76 -16.22
CA LEU A 33 6.63 3.56 -16.23
C LEU A 33 6.89 3.02 -14.82
N SER A 34 6.98 3.90 -13.81
CA SER A 34 7.17 3.51 -12.41
C SER A 34 5.88 3.05 -11.73
N LYS A 35 4.71 3.15 -12.38
CA LYS A 35 3.40 2.86 -11.78
C LYS A 35 3.35 1.47 -11.14
N GLY A 36 3.85 0.44 -11.82
CA GLY A 36 3.91 -0.93 -11.27
C GLY A 36 4.74 -1.03 -9.99
N GLY A 37 5.90 -0.37 -9.96
CA GLY A 37 6.79 -0.31 -8.79
C GLY A 37 6.19 0.49 -7.63
N ILE A 38 5.51 1.60 -7.91
CA ILE A 38 4.82 2.40 -6.88
C ILE A 38 3.71 1.58 -6.22
N ILE A 39 2.92 0.84 -7.00
CA ILE A 39 1.84 0.04 -6.42
C ILE A 39 2.42 -1.10 -5.59
N ALA A 40 3.42 -1.83 -6.11
CA ALA A 40 4.09 -2.90 -5.35
C ALA A 40 4.71 -2.38 -4.04
N GLY A 41 5.40 -1.24 -4.07
CA GLY A 41 5.96 -0.60 -2.88
C GLY A 41 4.89 -0.12 -1.89
N SER A 42 3.78 0.41 -2.39
CA SER A 42 2.65 0.85 -1.54
C SER A 42 2.03 -0.34 -0.81
N MET A 43 1.86 -1.48 -1.48
CA MET A 43 1.34 -2.70 -0.85
C MET A 43 2.29 -3.28 0.19
N LEU A 44 3.60 -3.22 -0.07
CA LEU A 44 4.62 -3.68 0.88
C LEU A 44 4.54 -2.93 2.21
N VAL A 45 4.20 -1.63 2.19
CA VAL A 45 4.04 -0.81 3.40
C VAL A 45 2.61 -0.85 3.96
N PHE A 46 1.60 -1.10 3.12
CA PHE A 46 0.19 -1.14 3.55
C PHE A 46 -0.09 -2.24 4.58
N ILE A 47 0.43 -3.45 4.38
CA ILE A 47 0.20 -4.59 5.27
C ILE A 47 0.65 -4.29 6.72
N PRO A 48 1.91 -3.91 6.98
CA PRO A 48 2.34 -3.59 8.34
C PRO A 48 1.66 -2.33 8.88
N ALA A 49 1.38 -1.32 8.03
CA ALA A 49 0.75 -0.08 8.49
C ALA A 49 -0.66 -0.27 9.06
N VAL A 50 -1.47 -1.18 8.51
CA VAL A 50 -2.83 -1.46 9.02
C VAL A 50 -2.79 -2.23 10.35
N GLY A 51 -1.79 -3.08 10.54
CA GLY A 51 -1.62 -3.87 11.77
C GLY A 51 -0.91 -3.12 12.91
N GLU A 52 -0.27 -1.99 12.62
CA GLU A 52 0.55 -1.26 13.58
C GLU A 52 -0.32 -0.39 14.50
N TYR A 53 -0.52 -0.84 15.74
CA TYR A 53 -1.19 -0.07 16.79
C TYR A 53 -0.28 0.29 17.97
N VAL A 54 0.87 -0.38 18.10
CA VAL A 54 1.76 -0.27 19.26
C VAL A 54 2.52 1.05 19.22
N ILE A 55 3.15 1.39 18.09
CA ILE A 55 3.90 2.66 17.97
C ILE A 55 2.99 3.87 18.20
N PRO A 56 1.79 3.98 17.56
CA PRO A 56 0.89 5.11 17.82
C PRO A 56 0.32 5.12 19.24
N GLU A 57 0.17 3.97 19.89
CA GLU A 57 -0.27 3.91 21.27
C GLU A 57 0.80 4.42 22.25
N LEU A 58 2.08 4.15 21.98
CA LEU A 58 3.20 4.57 22.82
C LEU A 58 3.59 6.04 22.61
N LEU A 59 3.47 6.54 21.37
CA LEU A 59 3.86 7.91 21.00
C LEU A 59 2.67 8.88 20.93
N GLY A 60 1.44 8.37 20.89
CA GLY A 60 0.22 9.15 20.78
C GLY A 60 -0.35 9.56 22.14
N GLY A 61 -1.11 10.66 22.15
CA GLY A 61 -1.81 11.13 23.34
C GLY A 61 -3.06 10.28 23.67
N PRO A 62 -3.74 10.53 24.80
CA PRO A 62 -4.89 9.72 25.24
C PRO A 62 -6.08 9.65 24.26
N ASN A 63 -6.09 10.48 23.21
CA ASN A 63 -7.13 10.48 22.16
C ASN A 63 -6.73 9.75 20.87
N THR A 64 -5.54 9.15 20.77
CA THR A 64 -5.15 8.36 19.60
C THR A 64 -5.65 6.93 19.75
N VAL A 65 -6.93 6.73 19.47
CA VAL A 65 -7.55 5.40 19.46
C VAL A 65 -7.28 4.73 18.11
N MET A 66 -6.60 3.59 18.16
CA MET A 66 -6.32 2.73 17.00
C MET A 66 -7.28 1.55 17.01
N ILE A 67 -7.74 1.12 15.83
CA ILE A 67 -8.69 -0.01 15.71
C ILE A 67 -8.11 -1.31 16.29
N GLY A 68 -6.79 -1.50 16.19
CA GLY A 68 -6.08 -2.64 16.80
C GLY A 68 -6.09 -2.62 18.33
N LYS A 69 -6.02 -1.42 18.95
CA LYS A 69 -6.13 -1.25 20.40
C LYS A 69 -7.53 -1.59 20.89
N VAL A 70 -8.56 -1.14 20.18
CA VAL A 70 -9.97 -1.46 20.51
C VAL A 70 -10.20 -2.97 20.42
N LEU A 71 -9.70 -3.63 19.38
CA LEU A 71 -9.78 -5.08 19.26
C LEU A 71 -9.11 -5.80 20.43
N TRP A 72 -7.92 -5.35 20.86
CA TRP A 72 -7.24 -5.91 22.03
C TRP A 72 -8.04 -5.72 23.32
N GLU A 73 -8.60 -4.53 23.53
CA GLU A 73 -9.41 -4.21 24.71
C GLU A 73 -10.70 -5.05 24.77
N GLU A 74 -11.41 -5.20 23.65
CA GLU A 74 -12.61 -6.03 23.59
C GLU A 74 -12.32 -7.52 23.81
N PHE A 75 -11.20 -8.05 23.30
CA PHE A 75 -10.80 -9.43 23.53
C PHE A 75 -10.39 -9.70 24.99
N PHE A 76 -9.52 -8.85 25.55
CA PHE A 76 -8.82 -9.16 26.81
C PHE A 76 -9.39 -8.45 28.04
N HIS A 77 -9.91 -7.23 27.89
CA HIS A 77 -10.45 -6.44 28.99
C HIS A 77 -11.95 -6.70 29.18
N ASN A 78 -12.75 -6.44 28.14
CA ASN A 78 -14.20 -6.61 28.20
C ASN A 78 -14.64 -8.07 28.02
N ARG A 79 -13.80 -8.91 27.39
CA ARG A 79 -14.14 -10.29 27.02
C ARG A 79 -15.40 -10.38 26.16
N ASP A 80 -15.63 -9.38 25.32
CA ASP A 80 -16.74 -9.37 24.35
C ASP A 80 -16.27 -10.00 23.03
N TRP A 81 -16.20 -11.33 23.02
CA TRP A 81 -15.76 -12.12 21.87
C TRP A 81 -16.59 -11.87 20.60
N PRO A 82 -17.93 -11.67 20.66
CA PRO A 82 -18.72 -11.30 19.49
C PRO A 82 -18.27 -9.98 18.85
N VAL A 83 -18.12 -8.90 19.63
CA VAL A 83 -17.70 -7.59 19.11
C VAL A 83 -16.27 -7.65 18.60
N ALA A 84 -15.38 -8.30 19.34
CA ALA A 84 -13.99 -8.43 18.96
C ALA A 84 -13.81 -9.24 17.65
N SER A 85 -14.62 -10.28 17.45
CA SER A 85 -14.63 -11.06 16.20
C SER A 85 -15.16 -10.24 15.01
N ALA A 86 -16.17 -9.41 15.23
CA ALA A 86 -16.68 -8.51 14.18
C ALA A 86 -15.60 -7.49 13.76
N LEU A 87 -14.89 -6.87 14.71
CA LEU A 87 -13.75 -6.00 14.41
C LEU A 87 -12.65 -6.74 13.64
N ALA A 88 -12.31 -7.97 14.06
CA ALA A 88 -11.28 -8.78 13.41
C ALA A 88 -11.64 -9.06 11.95
N MET A 89 -12.90 -9.40 11.66
CA MET A 89 -13.39 -9.61 10.29
C MET A 89 -13.32 -8.35 9.43
N VAL A 90 -13.60 -7.18 10.00
CA VAL A 90 -13.47 -5.90 9.30
C VAL A 90 -11.99 -5.61 8.98
N MET A 91 -11.08 -5.79 9.95
CA MET A 91 -9.64 -5.63 9.70
C MET A 91 -9.12 -6.60 8.64
N LEU A 92 -9.58 -7.85 8.68
CA LEU A 92 -9.26 -8.85 7.67
C LEU A 92 -9.73 -8.40 6.27
N ALA A 93 -10.96 -7.88 6.16
CA ALA A 93 -11.49 -7.38 4.89
C ALA A 93 -10.67 -6.19 4.36
N ILE A 94 -10.24 -5.27 5.23
CA ILE A 94 -9.39 -4.13 4.87
C ILE A 94 -8.03 -4.59 4.33
N LEU A 95 -7.48 -5.70 4.83
CA LEU A 95 -6.24 -6.27 4.30
C LEU A 95 -6.47 -7.04 3.00
N ILE A 96 -7.47 -7.91 2.95
CA ILE A 96 -7.67 -8.84 1.83
C ILE A 96 -8.23 -8.14 0.59
N ILE A 97 -9.18 -7.21 0.74
CA ILE A 97 -9.86 -6.59 -0.41
C ILE A 97 -8.87 -5.84 -1.33
N PRO A 98 -7.99 -4.95 -0.84
CA PRO A 98 -7.03 -4.25 -1.69
C PRO A 98 -6.04 -5.21 -2.35
N ILE A 99 -5.61 -6.26 -1.63
CA ILE A 99 -4.71 -7.28 -2.17
C ILE A 99 -5.38 -8.05 -3.31
N ALA A 100 -6.61 -8.50 -3.09
CA ALA A 100 -7.39 -9.24 -4.09
C ALA A 100 -7.70 -8.38 -5.33
N LEU A 101 -8.09 -7.11 -5.13
CA LEU A 101 -8.32 -6.17 -6.22
C LEU A 101 -7.05 -5.94 -7.03
N PHE A 102 -5.93 -5.67 -6.37
CA PHE A 102 -4.66 -5.46 -7.05
C PHE A 102 -4.21 -6.70 -7.83
N HIS A 103 -4.26 -7.87 -7.21
CA HIS A 103 -3.93 -9.13 -7.87
C HIS A 103 -4.79 -9.31 -9.13
N ARG A 104 -6.09 -9.01 -9.04
CA ARG A 104 -7.01 -9.07 -10.19
C ARG A 104 -6.66 -8.05 -11.29
N TYR A 105 -6.25 -6.83 -10.94
CA TYR A 105 -5.79 -5.85 -11.95
C TYR A 105 -4.50 -6.32 -12.63
N GLN A 106 -3.55 -6.86 -11.87
CA GLN A 106 -2.28 -7.33 -12.40
C GLN A 106 -2.45 -8.56 -13.31
N SER A 107 -3.32 -9.51 -12.95
CA SER A 107 -3.61 -10.67 -13.81
C SER A 107 -4.20 -10.27 -15.16
N ARG A 108 -5.01 -9.21 -15.22
CA ARG A 108 -5.61 -8.71 -16.47
C ARG A 108 -4.58 -8.03 -17.38
N GLU A 109 -3.58 -7.38 -16.82
CA GLU A 109 -2.52 -6.69 -17.58
C GLU A 109 -1.46 -7.68 -18.14
N LEU A 110 -1.46 -8.93 -17.69
CA LEU A 110 -0.63 -10.02 -18.24
C LEU A 110 -1.34 -10.82 -19.35
N GLU A 111 -2.66 -10.68 -19.48
CA GLU A 111 -3.49 -11.35 -20.48
C GLU A 111 -3.72 -10.51 -21.75
N GLU A 112 -3.37 -9.22 -21.73
CA GLU A 112 -3.32 -8.31 -22.90
C GLU A 112 -1.89 -8.19 -23.46
#